data_AF-A0A382XJS5-F1
#
_entry.id   AF-A0A382XJS5-F1
#
_cell.length_a   1.000
_cell.length_b   1.000
_cell.length_c   1.000
_cell.angle_alpha   90.00
_cell.angle_beta   90.00
_cell.angle_gamma   90.00
#
_symmetry.space_group_name_H-M   'P 1'
#
loop_
_entity.id
_entity.type
_entity.pdbx_description
1 polymer ?
#
loop_
_entity_poly.entity_id
_entity_poly.type
_entity_poly.pdbx_seq_one_letter_code
_entity_poly.pdbx_strand_id
1 'polypeptide(L)'
;AASGSSAISLSSKVSVVEPKTTDSTARTANAIDTTGFAATADYNVDESTTFVWEESADVLDTVNSILCMIGQSRPDLMINAGNYKAQIDENKCDSGDGDSQNNAPSYEMWTVNSSRSKGEPMIVKAWVPKHGDTIHAKMKVYRKPSTEYPVGFFKMNFKAVTNDGREYMKGYMKTEKTSGGNSLKFYQPMTIDSSGTTYDYSVKVNFNSDGSGTGATSMPNWTGNNQAEGDKSFQLAYNNEYFYKQKTLKGTASDAVCLDRNKYMVSAW
;
A
#
# COMPACT_ATOMS: atom_id res chain seq x y z
N ALA A 1 -31.90 -16.47 -5.63
CA ALA A 1 -31.20 -16.16 -4.38
C ALA A 1 -30.79 -17.45 -3.70
N ALA A 2 -29.47 -17.72 -3.61
CA ALA A 2 -28.89 -18.71 -2.71
C ALA A 2 -27.42 -18.32 -2.51
N SER A 3 -27.13 -17.93 -1.27
CA SER A 3 -25.85 -17.52 -0.70
C SER A 3 -24.72 -18.53 -0.90
N GLY A 4 -23.55 -18.08 -1.35
CA GLY A 4 -22.36 -18.93 -1.36
C GLY A 4 -21.09 -18.21 -1.82
N SER A 5 -20.11 -18.12 -0.91
CA SER A 5 -18.72 -17.68 -1.14
C SER A 5 -18.48 -16.17 -1.13
N SER A 6 -18.51 -15.58 0.06
CA SER A 6 -18.05 -14.22 0.34
C SER A 6 -16.67 -13.97 -0.28
N ALA A 7 -16.61 -13.00 -1.20
CA ALA A 7 -15.38 -12.49 -1.78
C ALA A 7 -14.35 -12.16 -0.68
N ILE A 8 -13.11 -12.57 -0.89
CA ILE A 8 -12.00 -12.11 -0.06
C ILE A 8 -11.58 -10.76 -0.66
N SER A 9 -12.03 -9.65 -0.07
CA SER A 9 -11.40 -8.36 -0.30
C SER A 9 -10.00 -8.39 0.31
N LEU A 10 -9.02 -7.82 -0.38
CA LEU A 10 -7.73 -7.49 0.21
C LEU A 10 -7.86 -6.12 0.89
N SER A 11 -7.04 -5.85 1.90
CA SER A 11 -6.93 -4.48 2.39
C SER A 11 -6.32 -3.64 1.25
N SER A 12 -7.07 -2.68 0.73
CA SER A 12 -6.59 -1.74 -0.31
C SER A 12 -5.55 -0.76 0.23
N LYS A 13 -5.42 -0.68 1.56
CA LYS A 13 -4.48 0.17 2.27
C LYS A 13 -3.99 -0.54 3.53
N VAL A 14 -2.72 -0.39 3.83
CA VAL A 14 -2.09 -0.70 5.11
C VAL A 14 -1.61 0.64 5.64
N SER A 15 -2.42 1.25 6.50
CA SER A 15 -2.08 2.52 7.13
C SER A 15 -1.59 2.29 8.54
N VAL A 16 -0.44 2.87 8.87
CA VAL A 16 0.03 3.06 10.25
C VAL A 16 -0.22 4.50 10.75
N VAL A 17 -0.74 5.36 9.86
CA VAL A 17 -1.04 6.76 10.13
C VAL A 17 -2.44 7.06 9.60
N GLU A 18 -3.44 6.91 10.47
CA GLU A 18 -4.81 7.34 10.16
C GLU A 18 -5.19 8.49 11.11
N PRO A 19 -5.66 9.64 10.61
CA PRO A 19 -6.23 10.68 11.45
C PRO A 19 -7.53 10.17 12.05
N LYS A 20 -7.74 10.40 13.35
CA LYS A 20 -8.87 9.82 14.09
C LYS A 20 -10.06 10.74 14.26
N THR A 21 -9.88 12.04 14.04
CA THR A 21 -10.91 13.03 14.30
C THR A 21 -11.07 13.97 13.11
N THR A 22 -12.32 14.37 12.87
CA THR A 22 -12.67 15.61 12.16
C THR A 22 -12.33 16.86 12.96
N ASP A 23 -11.89 16.71 14.21
CA ASP A 23 -11.54 17.80 15.13
C ASP A 23 -10.17 18.39 14.76
N SER A 24 -10.24 19.15 13.67
CA SER A 24 -9.24 20.10 13.25
C SER A 24 -9.12 21.24 14.26
N THR A 25 -7.89 21.67 14.55
CA THR A 25 -7.63 22.99 15.18
C THR A 25 -7.29 24.05 14.14
N ALA A 26 -7.61 23.83 12.86
CA ALA A 26 -7.38 24.81 11.81
C ALA A 26 -8.27 26.04 12.01
N ARG A 27 -7.66 27.22 11.84
CA ARG A 27 -8.38 28.47 11.60
C ARG A 27 -9.14 28.32 10.28
N THR A 28 -10.45 28.13 10.34
CA THR A 28 -11.36 28.23 9.20
C THR A 28 -11.44 29.69 8.74
N ALA A 29 -10.41 30.17 8.06
CA ALA A 29 -10.43 31.53 7.52
C ALA A 29 -11.35 31.68 6.31
N ASN A 30 -11.76 30.59 5.63
CA ASN A 30 -12.60 30.63 4.42
C ASN A 30 -13.50 29.38 4.27
N ALA A 31 -14.32 29.03 5.26
CA ALA A 31 -15.36 28.03 5.03
C ALA A 31 -16.44 28.61 4.10
N ILE A 32 -16.71 27.95 2.97
CA ILE A 32 -17.80 28.33 2.06
C ILE A 32 -19.13 28.02 2.77
N ASP A 33 -20.06 28.98 2.80
CA ASP A 33 -21.40 28.77 3.31
C ASP A 33 -22.21 27.89 2.35
N THR A 34 -22.41 26.63 2.74
CA THR A 34 -23.13 25.62 1.95
C THR A 34 -24.61 25.53 2.28
N THR A 35 -25.14 26.40 3.16
CA THR A 35 -26.55 26.36 3.58
C THR A 35 -27.53 26.58 2.43
N GLY A 36 -27.07 27.19 1.32
CA GLY A 36 -27.83 27.35 0.08
C GLY A 36 -27.73 26.18 -0.90
N PHE A 37 -26.92 25.16 -0.63
CA PHE A 37 -26.76 24.02 -1.54
C PHE A 37 -27.83 22.97 -1.27
N ALA A 38 -28.27 22.28 -2.33
CA ALA A 38 -29.13 21.12 -2.18
C ALA A 38 -28.39 20.03 -1.38
N ALA A 39 -29.09 19.28 -0.53
CA ALA A 39 -28.50 18.17 0.23
C ALA A 39 -27.90 17.08 -0.66
N THR A 40 -28.30 17.01 -1.93
CA THR A 40 -27.77 16.09 -2.95
C THR A 40 -26.71 16.70 -3.85
N ALA A 41 -26.31 17.96 -3.62
CA ALA A 41 -25.26 18.59 -4.41
C ALA A 41 -23.94 17.85 -4.20
N ASP A 42 -23.15 17.71 -5.26
CA ASP A 42 -21.86 16.99 -5.24
C ASP A 42 -21.00 17.43 -4.05
N TYR A 43 -20.91 18.73 -3.75
CA TYR A 43 -20.17 19.26 -2.59
C TYR A 43 -20.61 18.68 -1.23
N ASN A 44 -21.90 18.35 -1.06
CA ASN A 44 -22.45 17.82 0.19
C ASN A 44 -22.42 16.28 0.26
N VAL A 45 -22.28 15.61 -0.88
CA VAL A 45 -22.18 14.15 -0.96
C VAL A 45 -20.75 13.65 -1.22
N ASP A 46 -19.85 14.54 -1.59
CA ASP A 46 -18.45 14.21 -1.86
C ASP A 46 -17.72 13.89 -0.56
N GLU A 47 -17.08 12.72 -0.52
CA GLU A 47 -16.36 12.24 0.65
C GLU A 47 -15.01 12.95 0.72
N SER A 48 -14.86 13.92 1.62
CA SER A 48 -13.56 14.53 1.88
C SER A 48 -12.59 13.48 2.45
N THR A 49 -11.47 13.24 1.78
CA THR A 49 -10.42 12.33 2.24
C THR A 49 -9.31 13.12 2.94
N THR A 50 -8.91 12.69 4.13
CA THR A 50 -7.76 13.28 4.85
C THR A 50 -6.53 12.42 4.62
N PHE A 51 -5.48 13.02 4.06
CA PHE A 51 -4.19 12.38 3.87
C PHE A 51 -3.21 12.89 4.93
N VAL A 52 -2.51 11.97 5.59
CA VAL A 52 -1.36 12.30 6.42
C VAL A 52 -0.13 11.83 5.68
N TRP A 53 0.65 12.79 5.18
CA TRP A 53 1.95 12.50 4.59
C TRP A 53 2.93 12.16 5.71
N GLU A 54 3.66 11.05 5.56
CA GLU A 54 4.68 10.66 6.52
C GLU A 54 5.82 9.87 5.85
N GLU A 55 7.04 10.42 5.91
CA GLU A 55 8.26 9.88 5.25
C GLU A 55 8.56 8.41 5.58
N SER A 56 8.20 7.95 6.79
CA SER A 56 8.40 6.54 7.15
C SER A 56 7.46 5.57 6.42
N ALA A 57 6.38 6.09 5.83
CA ALA A 57 5.41 5.36 5.04
C ALA A 57 5.77 5.26 3.55
N ASP A 58 6.83 5.93 3.06
CA ASP A 58 7.24 5.85 1.64
C ASP A 58 7.38 4.38 1.14
N VAL A 59 7.92 3.47 1.96
CA VAL A 59 8.01 2.03 1.56
C VAL A 59 6.64 1.33 1.68
N LEU A 60 5.80 1.79 2.61
CA LEU A 60 4.42 1.32 2.73
C LEU A 60 3.56 1.78 1.54
N ASP A 61 3.92 2.89 0.88
CA ASP A 61 3.24 3.33 -0.34
C ASP A 61 3.40 2.31 -1.45
N THR A 62 4.61 1.79 -1.68
CA THR A 62 4.83 0.68 -2.63
C THR A 62 3.96 -0.52 -2.30
N VAL A 63 3.85 -0.88 -1.02
CA VAL A 63 2.98 -1.99 -0.57
C VAL A 63 1.51 -1.69 -0.87
N ASN A 64 1.06 -0.49 -0.54
CA ASN A 64 -0.32 -0.03 -0.69
C ASN A 64 -0.71 0.04 -2.17
N SER A 65 0.13 0.61 -3.03
CA SER A 65 -0.09 0.65 -4.47
C SER A 65 -0.25 -0.76 -5.05
N ILE A 66 0.62 -1.71 -4.67
CA ILE A 66 0.51 -3.10 -5.17
C ILE A 66 -0.82 -3.74 -4.73
N LEU A 67 -1.19 -3.60 -3.45
CA LEU A 67 -2.43 -4.16 -2.93
C LEU A 67 -3.66 -3.50 -3.56
N CYS A 68 -3.63 -2.19 -3.77
CA CYS A 68 -4.65 -1.43 -4.45
C CYS A 68 -4.81 -1.91 -5.91
N MET A 69 -3.73 -2.05 -6.68
CA MET A 69 -3.79 -2.49 -8.08
C MET A 69 -4.32 -3.93 -8.21
N ILE A 70 -3.88 -4.84 -7.32
CA ILE A 70 -4.45 -6.20 -7.26
C ILE A 70 -5.93 -6.13 -6.91
N GLY A 71 -6.33 -5.26 -5.99
CA GLY A 71 -7.74 -4.99 -5.66
C GLY A 71 -8.55 -4.53 -6.88
N GLN A 72 -8.04 -3.57 -7.64
CA GLN A 72 -8.65 -3.08 -8.88
C GLN A 72 -8.82 -4.18 -9.93
N SER A 73 -7.95 -5.20 -9.94
CA SER A 73 -8.08 -6.33 -10.87
C SER A 73 -9.30 -7.24 -10.60
N ARG A 74 -9.97 -7.09 -9.45
CA ARG A 74 -11.19 -7.84 -9.08
C ARG A 74 -11.08 -9.37 -9.26
N PRO A 75 -10.02 -10.01 -8.72
CA PRO A 75 -9.83 -11.45 -8.88
C PRO A 75 -10.92 -12.27 -8.18
N ASP A 76 -11.67 -11.68 -7.27
CA ASP A 76 -12.83 -12.24 -6.59
C ASP A 76 -14.01 -12.49 -7.53
N LEU A 77 -14.20 -11.63 -8.54
CA LEU A 77 -15.30 -11.75 -9.51
C LEU A 77 -14.97 -12.71 -10.65
N MET A 78 -13.69 -12.95 -10.90
CA MET A 78 -13.19 -13.71 -12.05
C MET A 78 -12.60 -15.07 -11.65
N ILE A 79 -13.02 -15.62 -10.51
CA ILE A 79 -12.56 -16.92 -10.02
C ILE A 79 -12.92 -18.01 -11.03
N ASN A 80 -11.92 -18.79 -11.45
CA ASN A 80 -12.05 -19.91 -12.38
C ASN A 80 -12.55 -19.51 -13.79
N ALA A 81 -12.51 -18.23 -14.15
CA ALA A 81 -12.92 -17.72 -15.47
C ALA A 81 -11.82 -17.86 -16.55
N GLY A 82 -10.64 -18.35 -16.19
CA GLY A 82 -9.47 -18.35 -17.07
C GLY A 82 -8.70 -17.02 -17.03
N ASN A 83 -7.94 -16.74 -18.09
CA ASN A 83 -7.23 -15.47 -18.21
C ASN A 83 -8.20 -14.37 -18.61
N TYR A 84 -8.14 -13.23 -17.93
CA TYR A 84 -8.91 -12.04 -18.26
C TYR A 84 -8.01 -10.80 -18.30
N LYS A 85 -8.52 -9.75 -18.93
CA LYS A 85 -7.86 -8.44 -18.97
C LYS A 85 -8.45 -7.55 -17.88
N ALA A 86 -7.60 -6.99 -17.05
CA ALA A 86 -7.98 -6.00 -16.04
C ALA A 86 -7.43 -4.64 -16.45
N GLN A 87 -8.28 -3.63 -16.44
CA GLN A 87 -7.88 -2.24 -16.64
C GLN A 87 -7.59 -1.65 -15.26
N ILE A 88 -6.32 -1.34 -15.01
CA ILE A 88 -5.83 -0.80 -13.74
C ILE A 88 -5.58 0.69 -13.93
N ASP A 89 -6.14 1.52 -13.06
CA ASP A 89 -5.85 2.94 -13.00
C ASP A 89 -4.72 3.17 -11.98
N GLU A 90 -3.50 3.37 -12.45
CA GLU A 90 -2.32 3.54 -11.59
C GLU A 90 -2.46 4.76 -10.69
N ASN A 91 -3.03 5.85 -11.20
CA ASN A 91 -3.19 7.10 -10.47
C ASN A 91 -4.19 6.98 -9.31
N LYS A 92 -5.12 6.02 -9.36
CA LYS A 92 -5.98 5.69 -8.21
C LYS A 92 -5.27 4.94 -7.09
N CYS A 93 -4.13 4.32 -7.38
CA CYS A 93 -3.31 3.61 -6.41
C CYS A 93 -2.05 4.37 -6.02
N ASP A 94 -1.88 5.58 -6.55
CA ASP A 94 -0.80 6.45 -6.15
C ASP A 94 -1.10 7.07 -4.78
N SER A 95 -0.07 7.20 -3.96
CA SER A 95 -0.17 7.68 -2.59
C SER A 95 -0.23 9.21 -2.55
N GLY A 96 -1.25 9.79 -3.18
CA GLY A 96 -1.68 11.19 -3.00
C GLY A 96 -0.61 12.18 -2.58
N ASP A 97 0.36 12.48 -3.44
CA ASP A 97 1.08 13.74 -3.35
C ASP A 97 0.06 14.84 -3.67
N GLY A 98 -0.31 15.63 -2.65
CA GLY A 98 -1.34 16.68 -2.71
C GLY A 98 -1.02 17.85 -3.67
N ASP A 99 -0.07 17.68 -4.57
CA ASP A 99 0.36 18.63 -5.61
C ASP A 99 0.08 18.10 -7.03
N SER A 100 -0.61 16.95 -7.18
CA SER A 100 -0.95 16.42 -8.49
C SER A 100 -2.10 17.22 -9.13
N GLN A 101 -1.76 18.26 -9.88
CA GLN A 101 -2.69 19.00 -10.74
C GLN A 101 -3.29 18.14 -11.88
N ASN A 102 -2.89 16.87 -11.99
CA ASN A 102 -3.37 15.92 -13.00
C ASN A 102 -3.94 14.66 -12.35
N ASN A 103 -5.22 14.72 -11.98
CA ASN A 103 -6.03 13.56 -11.58
C ASN A 103 -6.57 12.74 -12.78
N ALA A 104 -5.98 12.92 -13.96
CA ALA A 104 -6.38 12.16 -15.15
C ALA A 104 -6.02 10.67 -14.96
N PRO A 105 -6.89 9.71 -15.30
CA PRO A 105 -6.58 8.29 -15.18
C PRO A 105 -5.33 7.87 -15.97
N SER A 106 -4.49 7.00 -15.38
CA SER A 106 -3.39 6.33 -16.09
C SER A 106 -3.70 4.85 -16.17
N TYR A 107 -4.17 4.40 -17.34
CA TYR A 107 -4.63 3.02 -17.50
C TYR A 107 -3.55 2.08 -17.99
N GLU A 108 -3.38 0.98 -17.25
CA GLU A 108 -2.59 -0.17 -17.68
C GLU A 108 -3.46 -1.43 -17.83
N MET A 109 -3.21 -2.21 -18.87
CA MET A 109 -3.95 -3.44 -19.17
C MET A 109 -3.19 -4.68 -18.69
N TRP A 110 -3.60 -5.23 -17.57
CA TRP A 110 -2.99 -6.43 -17.00
C TRP A 110 -3.64 -7.68 -17.57
N THR A 111 -2.86 -8.76 -17.68
CA THR A 111 -3.44 -10.11 -17.79
C THR A 111 -3.51 -10.69 -16.39
N VAL A 112 -4.65 -11.23 -16.00
CA VAL A 112 -4.83 -11.81 -14.66
C VAL A 112 -5.55 -13.14 -14.78
N ASN A 113 -5.25 -14.06 -13.86
CA ASN A 113 -5.92 -15.35 -13.71
C ASN A 113 -6.18 -15.58 -12.22
N SER A 114 -7.44 -15.85 -11.88
CA SER A 114 -7.85 -16.18 -10.52
C SER A 114 -8.41 -17.58 -10.49
N SER A 115 -7.98 -18.40 -9.53
CA SER A 115 -8.52 -19.73 -9.35
C SER A 115 -8.67 -20.09 -7.88
N ARG A 116 -9.66 -20.94 -7.59
CA ARG A 116 -9.90 -21.43 -6.24
C ARG A 116 -10.64 -22.77 -6.27
N SER A 117 -10.12 -23.73 -5.52
CA SER A 117 -10.80 -24.97 -5.18
C SER A 117 -11.46 -24.86 -3.79
N LYS A 118 -12.49 -25.65 -3.53
CA LYS A 118 -13.16 -25.65 -2.21
C LYS A 118 -12.16 -26.01 -1.10
N GLY A 119 -12.13 -25.21 -0.05
CA GLY A 119 -11.21 -25.39 1.10
C GLY A 119 -9.79 -24.86 0.87
N GLU A 120 -9.43 -24.54 -0.38
CA GLU A 120 -8.10 -24.03 -0.74
C GLU A 120 -8.04 -22.50 -0.74
N PRO A 121 -6.84 -21.90 -0.59
CA PRO A 121 -6.64 -20.47 -0.80
C PRO A 121 -6.96 -20.09 -2.25
N MET A 122 -7.42 -18.84 -2.44
CA MET A 122 -7.52 -18.25 -3.77
C MET A 122 -6.11 -18.01 -4.31
N ILE A 123 -5.86 -18.38 -5.56
CA ILE A 123 -4.60 -18.15 -6.26
C ILE A 123 -4.84 -17.08 -7.32
N VAL A 124 -4.10 -15.98 -7.23
CA VAL A 124 -4.11 -14.91 -8.24
C VAL A 124 -2.75 -14.91 -8.92
N LYS A 125 -2.75 -14.93 -10.25
CA LYS A 125 -1.56 -14.73 -11.08
C LYS A 125 -1.79 -13.47 -11.91
N ALA A 126 -0.82 -12.56 -11.92
CA ALA A 126 -0.87 -11.36 -12.73
C ALA A 126 0.39 -11.24 -13.59
N TRP A 127 0.19 -10.76 -14.81
CA TRP A 127 1.22 -10.36 -15.76
C TRP A 127 1.03 -8.87 -16.02
N VAL A 128 1.90 -8.09 -15.41
CA VAL A 128 1.90 -6.63 -15.45
C VAL A 128 2.91 -6.19 -16.50
N PRO A 129 2.49 -5.52 -17.59
CA PRO A 129 3.44 -4.97 -18.54
C PRO A 129 4.32 -3.90 -17.87
N LYS A 130 5.53 -3.66 -18.40
CA LYS A 130 6.37 -2.52 -17.96
C LYS A 130 7.38 -2.15 -19.03
N HIS A 131 7.09 -1.17 -19.87
CA HIS A 131 7.99 -0.68 -20.93
C HIS A 131 8.66 -1.80 -21.77
N GLY A 132 7.87 -2.82 -22.15
CA GLY A 132 8.35 -3.99 -22.87
C GLY A 132 8.69 -5.17 -21.96
N ASP A 133 9.02 -4.96 -20.70
CA ASP A 133 9.23 -6.03 -19.71
C ASP A 133 7.91 -6.55 -19.14
N THR A 134 7.98 -7.58 -18.30
CA THR A 134 6.81 -8.11 -17.59
C THR A 134 7.12 -8.39 -16.13
N ILE A 135 6.25 -7.94 -15.23
CA ILE A 135 6.25 -8.38 -13.83
C ILE A 135 5.27 -9.54 -13.70
N HIS A 136 5.78 -10.69 -13.29
CA HIS A 136 4.99 -11.86 -12.93
C HIS A 136 4.75 -11.87 -11.43
N ALA A 137 3.49 -11.71 -11.02
CA ALA A 137 3.08 -11.83 -9.63
C ALA A 137 2.24 -13.09 -9.41
N LYS A 138 2.47 -13.78 -8.29
CA LYS A 138 1.65 -14.89 -7.82
C LYS A 138 1.30 -14.71 -6.36
N MET A 139 0.03 -14.49 -6.09
CA MET A 139 -0.55 -14.33 -4.77
C MET A 139 -1.40 -15.55 -4.39
N LYS A 140 -1.29 -15.96 -3.13
CA LYS A 140 -2.17 -16.91 -2.46
C LYS A 140 -2.88 -16.19 -1.33
N VAL A 141 -4.20 -16.19 -1.34
CA VAL A 141 -5.03 -15.52 -0.34
C VAL A 141 -5.79 -16.58 0.46
N TYR A 142 -5.46 -16.68 1.75
CA TYR A 142 -5.97 -17.69 2.67
C TYR A 142 -7.16 -17.18 3.48
N ARG A 143 -7.13 -15.90 3.88
CA ARG A 143 -8.18 -15.24 4.66
C ARG A 143 -8.30 -13.78 4.22
N LYS A 144 -9.53 -13.27 4.23
CA LYS A 144 -9.80 -11.84 4.12
C LYS A 144 -9.43 -11.10 5.41
N PRO A 145 -9.28 -9.76 5.36
CA PRO A 145 -9.24 -8.91 6.54
C PRO A 145 -10.37 -9.24 7.52
N SER A 146 -10.02 -9.29 8.80
CA SER A 146 -10.91 -9.58 9.93
C SER A 146 -10.25 -9.10 11.23
N THR A 147 -10.95 -9.15 12.35
CA THR A 147 -10.36 -8.78 13.66
C THR A 147 -9.12 -9.61 14.01
N GLU A 148 -9.11 -10.91 13.71
CA GLU A 148 -7.95 -11.80 13.95
C GLU A 148 -6.82 -11.61 12.93
N TYR A 149 -7.19 -11.21 11.70
CA TYR A 149 -6.26 -10.94 10.61
C TYR A 149 -6.50 -9.52 10.06
N PRO A 150 -6.10 -8.45 10.77
CA PRO A 150 -6.40 -7.08 10.38
C PRO A 150 -6.12 -6.76 8.91
N VAL A 151 -4.95 -7.19 8.41
CA VAL A 151 -4.56 -7.01 6.98
C VAL A 151 -4.80 -8.25 6.10
N GLY A 152 -5.60 -9.21 6.57
CA GLY A 152 -5.83 -10.50 5.92
C GLY A 152 -4.70 -11.52 6.11
N PHE A 153 -4.84 -12.69 5.47
CA PHE A 153 -3.81 -13.73 5.47
C PHE A 153 -3.45 -14.14 4.05
N PHE A 154 -2.29 -13.73 3.56
CA PHE A 154 -1.83 -13.97 2.20
C PHE A 154 -0.31 -14.11 2.06
N LYS A 155 0.11 -14.64 0.90
CA LYS A 155 1.50 -14.63 0.44
C LYS A 155 1.55 -14.34 -1.04
N MET A 156 2.33 -13.35 -1.43
CA MET A 156 2.65 -12.97 -2.78
C MET A 156 4.15 -13.11 -3.02
N ASN A 157 4.52 -13.61 -4.19
CA ASN A 157 5.89 -13.50 -4.71
C ASN A 157 5.79 -12.89 -6.09
N PHE A 158 6.76 -12.09 -6.46
CA PHE A 158 6.79 -11.43 -7.76
C PHE A 158 8.21 -11.39 -8.30
N LYS A 159 8.31 -11.28 -9.63
CA LYS A 159 9.57 -11.02 -10.31
C LYS A 159 9.35 -10.17 -11.56
N ALA A 160 10.26 -9.26 -11.83
CA ALA A 160 10.34 -8.57 -13.11
C ALA A 160 11.35 -9.29 -14.01
N VAL A 161 10.93 -9.56 -15.24
CA VAL A 161 11.77 -10.16 -16.28
C VAL A 161 11.82 -9.22 -17.47
N THR A 162 13.00 -9.06 -18.03
CA THR A 162 13.18 -8.35 -19.29
C THR A 162 12.66 -9.18 -20.47
N ASN A 163 12.48 -8.55 -21.63
CA ASN A 163 12.09 -9.23 -22.87
C ASN A 163 12.98 -10.42 -23.26
N ASP A 164 14.28 -10.37 -22.95
CA ASP A 164 15.23 -11.46 -23.17
C ASP A 164 15.26 -12.48 -22.02
N GLY A 165 14.38 -12.35 -21.03
CA GLY A 165 14.15 -13.32 -19.96
C GLY A 165 15.01 -13.14 -18.70
N ARG A 166 15.75 -12.04 -18.58
CA ARG A 166 16.63 -11.77 -17.42
C ARG A 166 15.81 -11.27 -16.23
N GLU A 167 15.98 -11.90 -15.08
CA GLU A 167 15.40 -11.42 -13.82
C GLU A 167 16.22 -10.23 -13.29
N TYR A 168 15.58 -9.10 -13.00
CA TYR A 168 16.24 -7.91 -12.41
C TYR A 168 15.58 -7.42 -11.11
N MET A 169 14.40 -7.96 -10.78
CA MET A 169 13.70 -7.69 -9.53
C MET A 169 12.99 -8.95 -9.08
N LYS A 170 13.12 -9.32 -7.80
CA LYS A 170 12.43 -10.49 -7.24
C LYS A 170 12.13 -10.29 -5.78
N GLY A 171 10.86 -10.26 -5.43
CA GLY A 171 10.43 -9.94 -4.07
C GLY A 171 9.27 -10.78 -3.58
N TYR A 172 8.86 -10.49 -2.36
CA TYR A 172 7.69 -11.08 -1.75
C TYR A 172 6.95 -10.09 -0.87
N MET A 173 5.67 -10.36 -0.67
CA MET A 173 4.83 -9.73 0.34
C MET A 173 4.05 -10.83 1.04
N LYS A 174 4.03 -10.87 2.36
CA LYS A 174 3.28 -11.89 3.09
C LYS A 174 2.78 -11.36 4.41
N THR A 175 1.76 -12.01 4.92
CA THR A 175 1.31 -11.82 6.28
C THR A 175 1.59 -13.05 7.13
N GLU A 176 1.87 -12.86 8.40
CA GLU A 176 2.06 -13.95 9.37
C GLU A 176 1.24 -13.69 10.63
N LYS A 177 0.60 -14.72 11.19
CA LYS A 177 -0.12 -14.59 12.47
C LYS A 177 0.88 -14.27 13.59
N THR A 178 0.50 -13.36 14.47
CA THR A 178 1.24 -13.03 15.70
C THR A 178 0.37 -13.33 16.92
N SER A 179 0.92 -13.22 18.14
CA SER A 179 0.14 -13.39 19.37
C SER A 179 -0.93 -12.33 19.55
N GLY A 180 -0.70 -11.12 19.01
CA GLY A 180 -1.60 -9.97 19.14
C GLY A 180 -2.46 -9.66 17.90
N GLY A 181 -2.28 -10.35 16.77
CA GLY A 181 -2.97 -10.07 15.51
C GLY A 181 -2.24 -10.70 14.32
N ASN A 182 -1.78 -9.89 13.37
CA ASN A 182 -0.92 -10.34 12.29
C ASN A 182 0.18 -9.33 11.95
N SER A 183 1.19 -9.78 11.22
CA SER A 183 2.25 -8.93 10.70
C SER A 183 2.25 -8.95 9.19
N LEU A 184 2.66 -7.86 8.56
CA LEU A 184 2.97 -7.74 7.13
C LEU A 184 4.49 -7.70 6.97
N LYS A 185 5.02 -8.45 6.00
CA LYS A 185 6.42 -8.42 5.58
C LYS A 185 6.51 -8.22 4.09
N PHE A 186 7.33 -7.27 3.66
CA PHE A 186 7.65 -7.00 2.27
C PHE A 186 9.16 -6.95 2.10
N TYR A 187 9.66 -7.50 1.00
CA TYR A 187 11.06 -7.42 0.61
C TYR A 187 11.16 -7.40 -0.91
N GLN A 188 11.88 -6.41 -1.45
CA GLN A 188 12.06 -6.20 -2.88
C GLN A 188 13.50 -5.73 -3.16
N PRO A 189 14.43 -6.67 -3.40
CA PRO A 189 15.70 -6.36 -4.02
C PRO A 189 15.50 -6.08 -5.52
N MET A 190 16.20 -5.07 -6.01
CA MET A 190 16.22 -4.63 -7.40
C MET A 190 17.65 -4.39 -7.84
N THR A 191 18.03 -4.99 -8.97
CA THR A 191 19.32 -4.76 -9.64
C THR A 191 19.09 -3.76 -10.77
N ILE A 192 19.65 -2.56 -10.66
CA ILE A 192 19.26 -1.43 -11.52
C ILE A 192 20.14 -1.32 -12.78
N ASP A 193 21.32 -1.91 -12.80
CA ASP A 193 22.26 -1.77 -13.91
C ASP A 193 23.05 -3.05 -14.21
N SER A 194 23.87 -2.98 -15.26
CA SER A 194 24.83 -4.03 -15.62
C SER A 194 25.99 -4.14 -14.63
N SER A 195 26.15 -3.20 -13.68
CA SER A 195 27.16 -3.28 -12.62
C SER A 195 26.80 -4.32 -11.56
N GLY A 196 25.54 -4.74 -11.50
CA GLY A 196 25.05 -5.72 -10.54
C GLY A 196 24.70 -5.11 -9.19
N THR A 197 24.70 -3.78 -9.07
CA THR A 197 24.35 -3.10 -7.82
C THR A 197 22.90 -3.41 -7.47
N THR A 198 22.70 -3.97 -6.28
CA THR A 198 21.39 -4.37 -5.78
C THR A 198 20.97 -3.44 -4.64
N TYR A 199 19.78 -2.90 -4.79
CA TYR A 199 19.13 -2.03 -3.83
C TYR A 199 17.88 -2.73 -3.30
N ASP A 200 17.64 -2.69 -2.00
CA ASP A 200 16.48 -3.36 -1.42
C ASP A 200 15.53 -2.42 -0.67
N TYR A 201 14.24 -2.74 -0.82
CA TYR A 201 13.16 -2.18 -0.04
C TYR A 201 12.65 -3.25 0.90
N SER A 202 12.46 -2.92 2.17
CA SER A 202 11.91 -3.84 3.15
C SER A 202 10.93 -3.17 4.09
N VAL A 203 9.91 -3.94 4.47
CA VAL A 203 8.91 -3.56 5.46
C VAL A 203 8.66 -4.75 6.36
N LYS A 204 8.57 -4.49 7.66
CA LYS A 204 7.94 -5.39 8.61
C LYS A 204 7.04 -4.56 9.53
N VAL A 205 5.73 -4.80 9.51
CA VAL A 205 4.78 -4.14 10.41
C VAL A 205 3.99 -5.20 11.15
N ASN A 206 3.84 -5.03 12.46
CA ASN A 206 2.94 -5.79 13.31
C ASN A 206 1.68 -4.97 13.56
N PHE A 207 0.52 -5.60 13.38
CA PHE A 207 -0.79 -5.07 13.68
C PHE A 207 -1.34 -5.85 14.86
N ASN A 208 -1.59 -5.14 15.96
CA ASN A 208 -2.27 -5.70 17.11
C ASN A 208 -3.78 -5.49 16.97
N SER A 209 -4.56 -6.38 17.58
CA SER A 209 -6.02 -6.39 17.49
C SER A 209 -6.68 -5.22 18.24
N ASP A 210 -5.91 -4.52 19.09
CA ASP A 210 -6.33 -3.32 19.83
C ASP A 210 -6.14 -2.01 19.05
N GLY A 211 -5.69 -2.09 17.79
CA GLY A 211 -5.43 -0.92 16.94
C GLY A 211 -4.04 -0.30 17.14
N SER A 212 -3.18 -0.92 17.96
CA SER A 212 -1.76 -0.56 18.07
C SER A 212 -0.88 -1.38 17.13
N GLY A 213 0.38 -0.98 16.99
CA GLY A 213 1.34 -1.75 16.23
C GLY A 213 2.75 -1.19 16.28
N THR A 214 3.65 -1.92 15.65
CA THR A 214 5.07 -1.57 15.52
C THR A 214 5.53 -1.88 14.12
N GLY A 215 6.58 -1.22 13.64
CA GLY A 215 7.11 -1.51 12.33
C GLY A 215 8.54 -1.09 12.14
N ALA A 216 9.12 -1.59 11.06
CA ALA A 216 10.38 -1.12 10.52
C ALA A 216 10.27 -1.06 9.00
N THR A 217 10.81 0.01 8.42
CA THR A 217 10.95 0.18 6.97
C THR A 217 12.41 0.46 6.64
N SER A 218 12.87 0.00 5.48
CA SER A 218 14.20 0.31 4.95
C SER A 218 14.13 0.49 3.45
N MET A 219 14.87 1.46 2.95
CA MET A 219 15.01 1.74 1.53
C MET A 219 16.40 2.33 1.23
N PRO A 220 16.83 2.31 -0.03
CA PRO A 220 18.05 2.99 -0.43
C PRO A 220 17.90 4.50 -0.23
N ASN A 221 18.95 5.15 0.27
CA ASN A 221 19.00 6.61 0.34
C ASN A 221 19.43 7.19 -1.01
N TRP A 222 18.46 7.35 -1.92
CA TRP A 222 18.70 7.87 -3.28
C TRP A 222 19.30 9.27 -3.26
N THR A 223 20.38 9.45 -4.02
CA THR A 223 21.04 10.75 -4.25
C THR A 223 20.83 11.25 -5.69
N GLY A 224 20.11 10.48 -6.52
CA GLY A 224 19.81 10.77 -7.93
C GLY A 224 20.43 9.75 -8.90
N ASN A 225 20.03 9.76 -10.17
CA ASN A 225 20.62 8.95 -11.26
C ASN A 225 20.89 7.46 -10.92
N ASN A 226 19.93 6.77 -10.29
CA ASN A 226 20.08 5.36 -9.87
C ASN A 226 21.26 5.10 -8.90
N GLN A 227 21.68 6.13 -8.16
CA GLN A 227 22.69 6.06 -7.11
C GLN A 227 22.05 6.26 -5.75
N ALA A 228 22.43 5.42 -4.79
CA ALA A 228 22.10 5.61 -3.39
C ALA A 228 23.36 5.60 -2.53
N GLU A 229 23.34 6.40 -1.47
CA GLU A 229 24.42 6.45 -0.48
C GLU A 229 23.91 5.86 0.84
N GLY A 230 24.17 4.57 1.05
CA GLY A 230 23.68 3.82 2.21
C GLY A 230 22.15 3.71 2.26
N ASP A 231 21.65 3.35 3.44
CA ASP A 231 20.22 3.11 3.64
C ASP A 231 19.56 4.22 4.45
N LYS A 232 18.27 4.43 4.15
CA LYS A 232 17.31 5.20 4.95
C LYS A 232 16.33 4.21 5.56
N SER A 233 16.30 4.12 6.88
CA SER A 233 15.38 3.22 7.60
C SER A 233 14.63 3.93 8.71
N PHE A 234 13.49 3.38 9.08
CA PHE A 234 12.66 3.89 10.16
C PHE A 234 12.24 2.77 11.10
N GLN A 235 12.22 3.05 12.40
CA GLN A 235 11.49 2.27 13.40
C GLN A 235 10.21 3.00 13.78
N LEU A 236 9.11 2.27 13.84
CA LEU A 236 7.76 2.81 14.00
C LEU A 236 7.04 2.13 15.15
N ALA A 237 6.24 2.90 15.87
CA ALA A 237 5.24 2.37 16.79
C ALA A 237 4.01 3.27 16.76
N TYR A 238 2.84 2.71 16.94
CA TYR A 238 1.62 3.48 16.98
C TYR A 238 0.62 2.85 17.92
N ASN A 239 -0.24 3.68 18.47
CA ASN A 239 -1.43 3.26 19.18
C ASN A 239 -2.57 4.20 18.80
N ASN A 240 -3.63 4.19 19.59
CA ASN A 240 -4.80 5.01 19.31
C ASN A 240 -4.55 6.52 19.35
N GLU A 241 -3.53 7.01 20.04
CA GLU A 241 -3.32 8.43 20.32
C GLU A 241 -1.99 8.95 19.74
N TYR A 242 -0.98 8.09 19.60
CA TYR A 242 0.37 8.51 19.26
C TYR A 242 0.95 7.69 18.12
N PHE A 243 1.86 8.32 17.39
CA PHE A 243 2.72 7.73 16.38
C PHE A 243 4.17 8.08 16.67
N TYR A 244 5.00 7.07 16.88
CA TYR A 244 6.44 7.18 17.08
C TYR A 244 7.16 6.84 15.78
N LYS A 245 8.20 7.62 15.47
CA LYS A 245 9.18 7.28 14.44
C LYS A 245 10.60 7.60 14.89
N GLN A 246 11.55 6.78 14.44
CA GLN A 246 12.97 7.07 14.54
C GLN A 246 13.65 6.74 13.23
N LYS A 247 14.23 7.76 12.60
CA LYS A 247 14.97 7.65 11.34
C LYS A 247 16.41 7.24 11.62
N THR A 248 16.95 6.34 10.81
CA THR A 248 18.38 6.06 10.72
C THR A 248 18.81 6.28 9.29
N LEU A 249 19.74 7.21 9.08
CA LEU A 249 20.30 7.55 7.78
C LEU A 249 21.78 7.18 7.77
N LYS A 250 22.21 6.35 6.82
CA LYS A 250 23.61 5.91 6.70
C LYS A 250 24.18 5.36 8.03
N GLY A 251 23.36 4.59 8.76
CA GLY A 251 23.72 4.02 10.06
C GLY A 251 23.69 5.00 11.24
N THR A 252 23.37 6.28 11.02
CA THR A 252 23.27 7.29 12.08
C THR A 252 21.81 7.53 12.44
N ALA A 253 21.44 7.26 13.69
CA ALA A 253 20.10 7.54 14.19
C ALA A 253 19.88 9.05 14.37
N SER A 254 18.77 9.55 13.87
CA SER A 254 18.24 10.88 14.18
C SER A 254 17.44 10.85 15.47
N ASP A 255 17.10 12.04 15.98
CA ASP A 255 16.20 12.17 17.12
C ASP A 255 14.86 11.50 16.82
N ALA A 256 14.33 10.82 17.83
CA ALA A 256 13.02 10.20 17.73
C ALA A 256 11.92 11.27 17.78
N VAL A 257 10.87 11.06 17.00
CA VAL A 257 9.71 11.96 16.92
C VAL A 257 8.47 11.20 17.39
N CYS A 258 7.76 11.78 18.35
CA CYS A 258 6.45 11.32 18.79
C CYS A 258 5.38 12.34 18.36
N LEU A 259 4.49 11.91 17.47
CA LEU A 259 3.39 12.70 16.96
C LEU A 259 2.09 12.33 17.68
N ASP A 260 1.29 13.32 18.02
CA ASP A 260 -0.08 13.15 18.51
C ASP A 260 -1.01 12.97 17.30
N ARG A 261 -1.67 11.82 17.20
CA ARG A 261 -2.58 11.48 16.08
C ARG A 261 -3.87 12.31 16.10
N ASN A 262 -4.12 13.05 17.18
CA ASN A 262 -5.24 13.99 17.30
C ASN A 262 -4.80 15.43 16.96
N LYS A 263 -3.53 15.68 16.64
CA LYS A 263 -2.99 17.01 16.30
C LYS A 263 -2.11 16.92 15.06
N TYR A 264 -2.69 17.18 13.90
CA TYR A 264 -1.98 17.24 12.63
C TYR A 264 -2.09 18.63 12.00
N MET A 265 -1.03 19.05 11.32
CA MET A 265 -1.04 20.28 10.54
C MET A 265 -1.78 20.03 9.23
N VAL A 266 -2.84 20.81 8.99
CA VAL A 266 -3.60 20.77 7.74
C VAL A 266 -3.03 21.87 6.83
N SER A 267 -2.48 21.50 5.68
CA SER A 267 -2.32 22.41 4.55
C SER A 267 -3.50 22.21 3.61
N ALA A 268 -4.33 23.23 3.45
CA ALA A 268 -5.29 23.28 2.34
C ALA A 268 -4.56 23.86 1.13
N TRP A 269 -4.52 23.12 0.03
CA TRP A 269 -4.08 23.59 -1.27
C TRP A 269 -5.31 23.85 -2.14
#